data_AF-A0A1B6K1P6-F1
#
_entry.id   AF-A0A1B6K1P6-F1
#
_cell.length_a   1.000
_cell.length_b   1.000
_cell.length_c   1.000
_cell.angle_alpha   90.00
_cell.angle_beta   90.00
_cell.angle_gamma   90.00
#
_symmetry.space_group_name_H-M   'P 1'
#
loop_
_entity.id
_entity.type
_entity.pdbx_description
1 polymer ?
#
loop_
_entity_poly.entity_id
_entity_poly.type
_entity_poly.pdbx_seq_one_letter_code
_entity_poly.pdbx_strand_id
1 'polypeptide(L)'
;MASSNDENNSYDFEASIQISRILKILSDTIKNTEIIMCLPLILTNEGAILKRFFPEDQINFIQETCKKVSTTHTSSDVDDSALICEICLMVDLVLSVPELGDFCRTKLTDSLSPGGVTLLRNLEELRVCVSERLRITPKMEAQQDAELRQLYQQNIRNREEVERLTEKLNKLVTETEQEIEGKKQLIKSQIEKITKIRKQCRDSVKKKMDDAERQISWDVKNSEYRLEELQTGAKNAQYRREVQLKEHIHSERDLRAKRYKVESQLVAVLQKYDTDIGERHAQLEEMTASYEEEKEQMALLQQQFDEQETEYVSLMLEKEHYERQQWEAKLYDIRCRIAARKIQRYFRAYLAATRAKGKKGKKGKKKK
;
A
#
# COMPACT_ATOMS: atom_id res chain seq x y z
N MET A 1 -9.76 -7.44 -103.94
CA MET A 1 -8.53 -8.01 -103.33
C MET A 1 -8.54 -9.53 -103.49
N ALA A 2 -8.59 -10.06 -104.71
CA ALA A 2 -8.56 -11.51 -104.96
C ALA A 2 -7.38 -11.93 -105.86
N SER A 3 -7.05 -11.10 -106.86
CA SER A 3 -5.98 -11.37 -107.84
C SER A 3 -4.58 -11.56 -107.24
N SER A 4 -4.28 -10.95 -106.10
CA SER A 4 -2.96 -11.01 -105.46
C SER A 4 -2.76 -12.20 -104.50
N ASN A 5 -3.77 -13.07 -104.34
CA ASN A 5 -3.62 -14.34 -103.63
C ASN A 5 -3.21 -15.48 -104.57
N ASP A 6 -3.74 -15.52 -105.81
CA ASP A 6 -3.42 -16.58 -106.77
C ASP A 6 -1.98 -16.48 -107.32
N GLU A 7 -1.48 -15.26 -107.57
CA GLU A 7 -0.06 -15.07 -107.95
C GLU A 7 0.89 -15.53 -106.83
N ASN A 8 0.62 -15.18 -105.57
CA ASN A 8 1.43 -15.63 -104.43
C ASN A 8 1.39 -17.16 -104.27
N ASN A 9 0.22 -17.79 -104.41
CA ASN A 9 0.10 -19.25 -104.40
C ASN A 9 0.91 -19.89 -105.55
N SER A 10 0.96 -19.28 -106.73
CA SER A 10 1.77 -19.78 -107.85
C SER A 10 3.27 -19.72 -107.53
N TYR A 11 3.75 -18.62 -106.94
CA TYR A 11 5.15 -18.50 -106.53
C TYR A 11 5.53 -19.45 -105.39
N ASP A 12 4.67 -19.60 -104.37
CA ASP A 12 4.90 -20.55 -103.26
C ASP A 12 4.84 -22.02 -103.75
N PHE A 13 3.98 -22.33 -104.72
CA PHE A 13 3.89 -23.67 -105.32
C PHE A 13 5.11 -23.98 -106.20
N GLU A 14 5.55 -23.04 -107.04
CA GLU A 14 6.76 -23.20 -107.84
C GLU A 14 8.00 -23.30 -106.95
N ALA A 15 8.13 -22.45 -105.93
CA ALA A 15 9.19 -22.54 -104.93
C ALA A 15 9.17 -23.93 -104.24
N SER A 16 8.02 -24.42 -103.80
CA SER A 16 7.87 -25.75 -103.20
C SER A 16 8.34 -26.89 -104.14
N ILE A 17 8.07 -26.78 -105.45
CA ILE A 17 8.57 -27.71 -106.46
C ILE A 17 10.10 -27.61 -106.60
N GLN A 18 10.67 -26.41 -106.65
CA GLN A 18 12.12 -26.23 -106.76
C GLN A 18 12.86 -26.69 -105.49
N ILE A 19 12.29 -26.43 -104.30
CA ILE A 19 12.80 -26.95 -103.02
C ILE A 19 12.78 -28.48 -103.01
N SER A 20 11.67 -29.09 -103.47
CA SER A 20 11.56 -30.54 -103.59
C SER A 20 12.57 -31.13 -104.59
N ARG A 21 12.87 -30.42 -105.69
CA ARG A 21 13.92 -30.80 -106.65
C ARG A 21 15.32 -30.68 -106.04
N ILE A 22 15.63 -29.57 -105.37
CA ILE A 22 16.94 -29.34 -104.73
C ILE A 22 17.19 -30.37 -103.62
N LEU A 23 16.19 -30.64 -102.77
CA LEU A 23 16.29 -31.66 -101.73
C LEU A 23 16.38 -33.08 -102.30
N LYS A 24 15.72 -33.36 -103.43
CA LYS A 24 15.89 -34.63 -104.15
C LYS A 24 17.31 -34.77 -104.72
N ILE A 25 17.82 -33.74 -105.41
CA ILE A 25 19.19 -33.72 -105.95
C ILE A 25 20.23 -33.90 -104.83
N LEU A 26 20.07 -33.20 -103.69
CA LEU A 26 20.94 -33.39 -102.52
C LEU A 26 20.84 -34.81 -101.96
N SER A 27 19.63 -35.36 -101.83
CA SER A 27 19.43 -36.74 -101.35
C SER A 27 20.07 -37.77 -102.29
N ASP A 28 19.89 -37.61 -103.59
CA ASP A 28 20.45 -38.51 -104.60
C ASP A 28 21.98 -38.33 -104.72
N THR A 29 22.50 -37.12 -104.52
CA THR A 29 23.94 -36.87 -104.39
C THR A 29 24.53 -37.57 -103.16
N ILE A 30 23.88 -37.46 -101.99
CA ILE A 30 24.29 -38.14 -100.76
C ILE A 30 24.36 -39.66 -100.99
N LYS A 31 23.31 -40.26 -101.56
CA LYS A 31 23.27 -41.69 -101.92
C LYS A 31 24.40 -42.07 -102.87
N ASN A 32 24.69 -41.26 -103.89
CA ASN A 32 25.76 -41.54 -104.85
C ASN A 32 27.15 -41.44 -104.18
N THR A 33 27.38 -40.42 -103.35
CA THR A 33 28.62 -40.31 -102.56
C THR A 33 28.78 -41.46 -101.56
N GLU A 34 27.69 -41.95 -100.96
CA GLU A 34 27.70 -43.11 -100.06
C GLU A 34 28.17 -44.38 -100.80
N ILE A 35 27.66 -44.64 -102.01
CA ILE A 35 28.07 -45.77 -102.85
C ILE A 35 29.54 -45.63 -103.28
N ILE A 36 29.94 -44.44 -103.74
CA ILE A 36 31.32 -44.17 -104.17
C ILE A 36 32.31 -44.33 -103.00
N MET A 37 31.95 -43.90 -101.79
CA MET A 37 32.79 -44.08 -100.60
C MET A 37 32.85 -45.53 -100.11
N CYS A 38 31.94 -46.41 -100.55
CA CYS A 38 32.00 -47.85 -100.31
C CYS A 38 32.85 -48.61 -101.36
N LEU A 39 33.14 -48.03 -102.53
CA LEU A 39 33.92 -48.69 -103.60
C LEU A 39 35.21 -49.38 -103.12
N PRO A 40 36.09 -48.73 -102.31
CA PRO A 40 37.33 -49.37 -101.86
C PRO A 40 37.10 -50.64 -101.03
N LEU A 41 36.01 -50.69 -100.25
CA LEU A 41 35.65 -51.82 -99.40
C LEU A 41 34.97 -52.95 -100.19
N ILE A 42 34.22 -52.60 -101.24
CA ILE A 42 33.63 -53.55 -102.21
C ILE A 42 34.72 -54.26 -103.02
N LEU A 43 35.89 -53.61 -103.19
CA LEU A 43 37.05 -54.13 -103.92
C LEU A 43 37.99 -54.99 -103.07
N THR A 44 38.03 -54.82 -101.74
CA THR A 44 38.75 -55.74 -100.84
C THR A 44 38.20 -57.17 -100.93
N ASN A 45 39.08 -58.16 -100.80
CA ASN A 45 38.82 -59.59 -101.06
C ASN A 45 38.45 -59.90 -102.54
N GLU A 46 39.29 -59.45 -103.48
CA GLU A 46 39.24 -59.79 -104.92
C GLU A 46 37.87 -59.61 -105.59
N GLY A 47 37.07 -58.64 -105.11
CA GLY A 47 35.73 -58.36 -105.61
C GLY A 47 34.72 -59.49 -105.39
N ALA A 48 34.86 -60.30 -104.34
CA ALA A 48 33.88 -61.34 -103.99
C ALA A 48 32.43 -60.81 -103.82
N ILE A 49 32.27 -59.53 -103.46
CA ILE A 49 30.97 -58.85 -103.38
C ILE A 49 30.48 -58.47 -104.80
N LEU A 50 31.37 -57.98 -105.68
CA LEU A 50 31.05 -57.63 -107.07
C LEU A 50 30.60 -58.85 -107.88
N LYS A 51 31.18 -60.04 -107.63
CA LYS A 51 30.79 -61.33 -108.24
C LYS A 51 29.33 -61.74 -108.03
N ARG A 52 28.61 -61.07 -107.14
CA ARG A 52 27.18 -61.30 -106.88
C ARG A 52 26.24 -60.40 -107.70
N PHE A 53 26.75 -59.28 -108.22
CA PHE A 53 25.93 -58.24 -108.86
C PHE A 53 26.33 -57.91 -110.31
N PHE A 54 27.52 -58.31 -110.76
CA PHE A 54 28.03 -58.02 -112.10
C PHE A 54 28.58 -59.28 -112.81
N PRO A 55 28.57 -59.35 -114.15
CA PRO A 55 29.29 -60.36 -114.93
C PRO A 55 30.82 -60.23 -114.78
N GLU A 56 31.57 -61.32 -114.92
CA GLU A 56 33.03 -61.34 -114.68
C GLU A 56 33.80 -60.33 -115.55
N ASP A 57 33.39 -60.08 -116.80
CA ASP A 57 34.00 -59.08 -117.68
C ASP A 57 33.92 -57.65 -117.11
N GLN A 58 32.78 -57.30 -116.52
CA GLN A 58 32.57 -55.99 -115.89
C GLN A 58 33.33 -55.88 -114.57
N ILE A 59 33.47 -56.98 -113.82
CA ILE A 59 34.26 -57.02 -112.60
C ILE A 59 35.75 -56.83 -112.90
N ASN A 60 36.24 -57.50 -113.95
CA ASN A 60 37.60 -57.34 -114.43
C ASN A 60 37.85 -55.87 -114.83
N PHE A 61 36.94 -55.25 -115.58
CA PHE A 61 37.01 -53.82 -115.92
C PHE A 61 37.05 -52.92 -114.66
N ILE A 62 36.10 -53.06 -113.73
CA ILE A 62 36.06 -52.28 -112.48
C ILE A 62 37.36 -52.46 -111.67
N GLN A 63 37.86 -53.69 -111.54
CA GLN A 63 39.11 -53.97 -110.82
C GLN A 63 40.35 -53.43 -111.52
N GLU A 64 40.40 -53.49 -112.85
CA GLU A 64 41.53 -52.99 -113.63
C GLU A 64 41.57 -51.46 -113.58
N THR A 65 40.44 -50.78 -113.79
CA THR A 65 40.33 -49.32 -113.68
C THR A 65 40.65 -48.84 -112.26
N CYS A 66 40.15 -49.50 -111.21
CA CYS A 66 40.50 -49.13 -109.83
C CYS A 66 41.98 -49.41 -109.47
N LYS A 67 42.61 -50.44 -110.06
CA LYS A 67 44.06 -50.66 -109.95
C LYS A 67 44.84 -49.55 -110.65
N LYS A 68 44.48 -49.18 -111.88
CA LYS A 68 45.09 -48.06 -112.64
C LYS A 68 45.04 -46.76 -111.81
N VAL A 69 43.87 -46.40 -111.29
CA VAL A 69 43.67 -45.22 -110.42
C VAL A 69 44.52 -45.27 -109.15
N SER A 70 44.69 -46.45 -108.54
CA SER A 70 45.54 -46.60 -107.35
C SER A 70 47.03 -46.41 -107.67
N THR A 71 47.47 -46.75 -108.89
CA THR A 71 48.88 -46.62 -109.32
C THR A 71 49.25 -45.24 -109.89
N THR A 72 48.32 -44.51 -110.52
CA THR A 72 48.61 -43.19 -111.12
C THR A 72 48.96 -42.11 -110.10
N HIS A 73 48.64 -42.30 -108.82
CA HIS A 73 49.11 -41.42 -107.75
C HIS A 73 50.64 -41.41 -107.53
N THR A 74 51.41 -42.29 -108.19
CA THR A 74 52.88 -42.36 -108.04
C THR A 74 53.69 -42.28 -109.35
N SER A 75 53.05 -42.17 -110.52
CA SER A 75 53.77 -42.01 -111.80
C SER A 75 53.02 -41.08 -112.76
N SER A 76 53.60 -39.90 -112.99
CA SER A 76 53.11 -38.89 -113.93
C SER A 76 53.53 -39.23 -115.37
N ASP A 77 52.74 -40.05 -116.06
CA ASP A 77 52.63 -40.09 -117.54
C ASP A 77 51.59 -41.15 -118.00
N VAL A 78 50.30 -40.81 -117.94
CA VAL A 78 49.21 -41.51 -118.65
C VAL A 78 48.18 -40.45 -119.12
N ASP A 79 47.51 -40.70 -120.24
CA ASP A 79 46.53 -39.80 -120.87
C ASP A 79 45.25 -39.62 -120.01
N ASP A 80 45.26 -38.63 -119.10
CA ASP A 80 44.25 -38.41 -118.06
C ASP A 80 42.80 -38.36 -118.59
N SER A 81 42.58 -37.87 -119.82
CA SER A 81 41.24 -37.76 -120.41
C SER A 81 40.60 -39.13 -120.68
N ALA A 82 41.40 -40.13 -121.06
CA ALA A 82 40.93 -41.50 -121.25
C ALA A 82 40.64 -42.16 -119.90
N LEU A 83 41.51 -41.95 -118.90
CA LEU A 83 41.34 -42.49 -117.56
C LEU A 83 40.06 -41.93 -116.89
N ILE A 84 39.79 -40.63 -117.03
CA ILE A 84 38.56 -40.00 -116.52
C ILE A 84 37.32 -40.59 -117.19
N CYS A 85 37.34 -40.84 -118.50
CA CYS A 85 36.23 -41.53 -119.18
C CYS A 85 36.03 -42.98 -118.68
N GLU A 86 37.10 -43.76 -118.46
CA GLU A 86 37.00 -45.10 -117.86
C GLU A 86 36.45 -45.04 -116.42
N ILE A 87 36.86 -44.06 -115.61
CA ILE A 87 36.36 -43.84 -114.25
C ILE A 87 34.89 -43.43 -114.26
N CYS A 88 34.47 -42.52 -115.14
CA CYS A 88 33.07 -42.12 -115.28
C CYS A 88 32.20 -43.31 -115.70
N LEU A 89 32.62 -44.11 -116.69
CA LEU A 89 31.91 -45.32 -117.10
C LEU A 89 31.85 -46.37 -115.98
N MET A 90 32.92 -46.51 -115.18
CA MET A 90 32.95 -47.38 -114.00
C MET A 90 31.99 -46.90 -112.91
N VAL A 91 31.99 -45.60 -112.61
CA VAL A 91 31.09 -44.99 -111.62
C VAL A 91 29.64 -45.06 -112.08
N ASP A 92 29.34 -44.77 -113.34
CA ASP A 92 27.98 -44.90 -113.91
C ASP A 92 27.50 -46.36 -113.89
N LEU A 93 28.37 -47.33 -114.23
CA LEU A 93 28.04 -48.75 -114.15
C LEU A 93 27.73 -49.19 -112.71
N VAL A 94 28.54 -48.75 -111.74
CA VAL A 94 28.35 -49.04 -110.30
C VAL A 94 27.10 -48.36 -109.73
N LEU A 95 26.81 -47.12 -110.14
CA LEU A 95 25.62 -46.38 -109.72
C LEU A 95 24.33 -46.83 -110.44
N SER A 96 24.44 -47.51 -111.58
CA SER A 96 23.28 -48.01 -112.34
C SER A 96 22.53 -49.16 -111.65
N VAL A 97 23.14 -49.83 -110.67
CA VAL A 97 22.57 -50.98 -109.95
C VAL A 97 22.04 -50.54 -108.57
N PRO A 98 20.72 -50.30 -108.40
CA PRO A 98 20.18 -49.79 -107.14
C PRO A 98 20.34 -50.78 -105.97
N GLU A 99 20.34 -52.09 -106.27
CA GLU A 99 20.51 -53.17 -105.29
C GLU A 99 21.87 -53.11 -104.57
N LEU A 100 22.92 -52.64 -105.26
CA LEU A 100 24.24 -52.43 -104.68
C LEU A 100 24.21 -51.27 -103.67
N GLY A 101 23.46 -50.21 -103.95
CA GLY A 101 23.35 -49.06 -103.07
C GLY A 101 22.69 -49.37 -101.74
N ASP A 102 21.66 -50.19 -101.73
CA ASP A 102 20.99 -50.62 -100.50
C ASP A 102 21.80 -51.68 -99.72
N PHE A 103 22.60 -52.49 -100.42
CA PHE A 103 23.61 -53.35 -99.78
C PHE A 103 24.71 -52.53 -99.09
N CYS A 104 25.18 -51.44 -99.71
CA CYS A 104 26.17 -50.53 -99.12
C CYS A 104 25.64 -49.89 -97.83
N ARG A 105 24.43 -49.29 -97.89
CA ARG A 105 23.74 -48.66 -96.76
C ARG A 105 23.56 -49.56 -95.54
N THR A 106 23.32 -50.85 -95.76
CA THR A 106 22.92 -51.80 -94.71
C THR A 106 24.04 -52.68 -94.17
N LYS A 107 25.20 -52.75 -94.84
CA LYS A 107 26.29 -53.67 -94.44
C LYS A 107 27.72 -53.14 -94.55
N LEU A 108 27.98 -52.03 -95.23
CA LEU A 108 29.33 -51.50 -95.45
C LEU A 108 29.59 -50.16 -94.77
N THR A 109 28.54 -49.38 -94.51
CA THR A 109 28.56 -48.09 -93.78
C THR A 109 29.29 -48.16 -92.42
N ASP A 110 29.11 -49.24 -91.65
CA ASP A 110 29.81 -49.45 -90.36
C ASP A 110 31.32 -49.73 -90.50
N SER A 111 31.79 -50.06 -91.70
CA SER A 111 33.20 -50.37 -92.02
C SER A 111 33.94 -49.25 -92.75
N LEU A 112 33.29 -48.09 -92.95
CA LEU A 112 33.91 -46.92 -93.60
C LEU A 112 34.97 -46.25 -92.70
N SER A 113 35.94 -45.61 -93.34
CA SER A 113 36.89 -44.73 -92.66
C SER A 113 36.17 -43.63 -91.86
N PRO A 114 36.63 -43.26 -90.64
CA PRO A 114 36.01 -42.22 -89.82
C PRO A 114 35.78 -40.88 -90.55
N GLY A 115 36.65 -40.53 -91.50
CA GLY A 115 36.49 -39.34 -92.34
C GLY A 115 35.30 -39.42 -93.30
N GLY A 116 35.03 -40.61 -93.85
CA GLY A 116 33.88 -40.83 -94.74
C GLY A 116 32.55 -40.80 -94.01
N VAL A 117 32.48 -41.42 -92.83
CA VAL A 117 31.29 -41.36 -91.95
C VAL A 117 31.02 -39.92 -91.51
N THR A 118 32.07 -39.16 -91.16
CA THR A 118 31.92 -37.74 -90.79
C THR A 118 31.44 -36.89 -91.98
N LEU A 119 31.95 -37.13 -93.19
CA LEU A 119 31.49 -36.43 -94.39
C LEU A 119 30.01 -36.71 -94.69
N LEU A 120 29.57 -37.98 -94.64
CA LEU A 120 28.17 -38.35 -94.84
C LEU A 120 27.25 -37.72 -93.77
N ARG A 121 27.66 -37.71 -92.50
CA ARG A 121 26.91 -37.03 -91.43
C ARG A 121 26.81 -35.52 -91.68
N ASN A 122 27.90 -34.87 -92.05
CA ASN A 122 27.91 -33.44 -92.35
C ASN A 122 27.06 -33.10 -93.59
N LEU A 123 26.99 -33.99 -94.59
CA LEU A 123 26.10 -33.82 -95.76
C LEU A 123 24.63 -34.02 -95.41
N GLU A 124 24.30 -34.94 -94.49
CA GLU A 124 22.95 -35.13 -93.96
C GLU A 124 22.51 -33.95 -93.08
N GLU A 125 23.39 -33.46 -92.20
CA GLU A 125 23.21 -32.22 -91.44
C GLU A 125 23.04 -31.00 -92.37
N LEU A 126 23.82 -30.93 -93.46
CA LEU A 126 23.65 -29.91 -94.49
C LEU A 126 22.29 -30.04 -95.19
N ARG A 127 21.82 -31.26 -95.49
CA ARG A 127 20.47 -31.48 -96.07
C ARG A 127 19.38 -30.99 -95.12
N VAL A 128 19.50 -31.25 -93.81
CA VAL A 128 18.57 -30.76 -92.79
C VAL A 128 18.59 -29.22 -92.75
N CYS A 129 19.76 -28.61 -92.56
CA CYS A 129 19.93 -27.15 -92.55
C CYS A 129 19.42 -26.46 -93.83
N VAL A 130 19.69 -27.04 -95.00
CA VAL A 130 19.19 -26.54 -96.29
C VAL A 130 17.67 -26.72 -96.38
N SER A 131 17.11 -27.83 -95.89
CA SER A 131 15.65 -28.04 -95.89
C SER A 131 14.92 -27.06 -94.96
N GLU A 132 15.51 -26.69 -93.83
CA GLU A 132 14.96 -25.69 -92.91
C GLU A 132 15.09 -24.28 -93.51
N ARG A 133 16.27 -23.92 -94.03
CA ARG A 133 16.51 -22.61 -94.67
C ARG A 133 15.65 -22.39 -95.91
N LEU A 134 15.47 -23.40 -96.75
CA LEU A 134 14.61 -23.33 -97.93
C LEU A 134 13.11 -23.22 -97.59
N ARG A 135 12.69 -23.65 -96.39
CA ARG A 135 11.30 -23.48 -95.91
C ARG A 135 11.04 -22.09 -95.32
N ILE A 136 12.08 -21.30 -95.03
CA ILE A 136 11.93 -19.92 -94.58
C ILE A 136 11.75 -19.04 -95.82
N THR A 137 10.53 -18.54 -96.03
CA THR A 137 10.29 -17.54 -97.08
C THR A 137 10.80 -16.16 -96.61
N PRO A 138 11.23 -15.26 -97.52
CA PRO A 138 11.67 -13.90 -97.15
C PRO A 138 10.60 -13.10 -96.39
N LYS A 139 9.31 -13.42 -96.62
CA LYS A 139 8.17 -12.84 -95.90
C LYS A 139 8.10 -13.32 -94.45
N MET A 140 8.36 -14.61 -94.19
CA MET A 140 8.42 -15.16 -92.83
C MET A 140 9.64 -14.63 -92.07
N GLU A 141 10.79 -14.48 -92.71
CA GLU A 141 11.99 -13.89 -92.10
C GLU A 141 11.76 -12.41 -91.74
N ALA A 142 11.17 -11.63 -92.66
CA ALA A 142 10.79 -10.23 -92.39
C ALA A 142 9.73 -10.10 -91.27
N GLN A 143 8.79 -11.04 -91.18
CA GLN A 143 7.82 -11.08 -90.08
C GLN A 143 8.50 -11.42 -88.74
N GLN A 144 9.40 -12.40 -88.71
CA GLN A 144 10.17 -12.75 -87.51
C GLN A 144 11.03 -11.59 -87.02
N ASP A 145 11.71 -10.86 -87.90
CA ASP A 145 12.50 -9.68 -87.52
C ASP A 145 11.60 -8.52 -87.02
N ALA A 146 10.41 -8.34 -87.60
CA ALA A 146 9.43 -7.37 -87.11
C ALA A 146 8.89 -7.74 -85.70
N GLU A 147 8.56 -9.01 -85.47
CA GLU A 147 8.14 -9.53 -84.15
C GLU A 147 9.29 -9.40 -83.13
N LEU A 148 10.53 -9.71 -83.51
CA LEU A 148 11.70 -9.57 -82.65
C LEU A 148 11.93 -8.11 -82.24
N ARG A 149 11.81 -7.17 -83.18
CA ARG A 149 11.90 -5.72 -82.91
C ARG A 149 10.78 -5.25 -81.99
N GLN A 150 9.55 -5.74 -82.17
CA GLN A 150 8.43 -5.42 -81.29
C GLN A 150 8.67 -5.94 -79.86
N LEU A 151 9.11 -7.19 -79.71
CA LEU A 151 9.47 -7.77 -78.42
C LEU A 151 10.64 -7.02 -77.76
N TYR A 152 11.64 -6.59 -78.53
CA TYR A 152 12.76 -5.78 -78.03
C TYR A 152 12.29 -4.40 -77.52
N GLN A 153 11.42 -3.71 -78.26
CA GLN A 153 10.83 -2.44 -77.80
C GLN A 153 9.94 -2.63 -76.57
N GLN A 154 9.17 -3.72 -76.48
CA GLN A 154 8.41 -4.06 -75.27
C GLN A 154 9.34 -4.36 -74.10
N ASN A 155 10.46 -5.05 -74.32
CA ASN A 155 11.45 -5.34 -73.29
C ASN A 155 12.08 -4.05 -72.73
N ILE A 156 12.42 -3.09 -73.59
CA ILE A 156 12.89 -1.75 -73.17
C ILE A 156 11.84 -1.06 -72.30
N ARG A 157 10.59 -0.93 -72.76
CA ARG A 157 9.52 -0.26 -71.99
C ARG A 157 9.25 -0.95 -70.64
N ASN A 158 9.26 -2.28 -70.63
CA ASN A 158 9.07 -3.07 -69.40
C ASN A 158 10.25 -2.86 -68.44
N ARG A 159 11.48 -2.74 -68.96
CA ARG A 159 12.67 -2.44 -68.15
C ARG A 159 12.60 -1.03 -67.55
N GLU A 160 12.27 -0.02 -68.35
CA GLU A 160 12.05 1.36 -67.88
C GLU A 160 10.98 1.42 -66.79
N GLU A 161 9.87 0.70 -66.96
CA GLU A 161 8.79 0.63 -65.97
C GLU A 161 9.24 -0.10 -64.69
N VAL A 162 10.03 -1.18 -64.78
CA VAL A 162 10.63 -1.86 -63.62
C VAL A 162 11.62 -0.94 -62.89
N GLU A 163 12.47 -0.20 -63.62
CA GLU A 163 13.39 0.78 -63.04
C GLU A 163 12.61 1.92 -62.34
N ARG A 164 11.54 2.43 -62.96
CA ARG A 164 10.64 3.45 -62.38
C ARG A 164 9.84 2.94 -61.16
N LEU A 165 9.46 1.66 -61.13
CA LEU A 165 8.73 1.07 -60.01
C LEU A 165 9.67 0.74 -58.85
N THR A 166 10.87 0.22 -59.13
CA THR A 166 11.90 -0.03 -58.10
C THR A 166 12.41 1.26 -57.47
N GLU A 167 12.57 2.35 -58.23
CA GLU A 167 12.93 3.65 -57.66
C GLU A 167 11.82 4.22 -56.74
N LYS A 168 10.54 4.09 -57.13
CA LYS A 168 9.41 4.47 -56.25
C LYS A 168 9.33 3.61 -55.00
N LEU A 169 9.56 2.31 -55.12
CA LEU A 169 9.60 1.38 -53.98
C LEU A 169 10.73 1.76 -53.02
N ASN A 170 11.94 2.00 -53.54
CA ASN A 170 13.09 2.40 -52.74
C ASN A 170 12.84 3.73 -52.00
N LYS A 171 12.23 4.73 -52.66
CA LYS A 171 11.83 6.00 -52.00
C LYS A 171 10.88 5.74 -50.84
N LEU A 172 9.79 4.99 -51.06
CA LEU A 172 8.81 4.65 -50.02
C LEU A 172 9.44 3.83 -48.86
N VAL A 173 10.37 2.91 -49.16
CA VAL A 173 11.14 2.17 -48.14
C VAL A 173 11.97 3.16 -47.32
N THR A 174 12.74 4.06 -47.94
CA THR A 174 13.56 5.02 -47.19
C THR A 174 12.73 6.02 -46.36
N GLU A 175 11.57 6.46 -46.85
CA GLU A 175 10.64 7.33 -46.11
C GLU A 175 10.06 6.60 -44.88
N THR A 176 9.60 5.35 -45.07
CA THR A 176 9.05 4.55 -43.97
C THR A 176 10.12 4.14 -42.94
N GLU A 177 11.35 3.86 -43.36
CA GLU A 177 12.49 3.63 -42.46
C GLU A 177 12.82 4.86 -41.61
N GLN A 178 12.82 6.07 -42.21
CA GLN A 178 13.01 7.33 -41.49
C GLN A 178 11.89 7.59 -40.48
N GLU A 179 10.62 7.37 -40.86
CA GLU A 179 9.49 7.44 -39.92
C GLU A 179 9.63 6.45 -38.75
N ILE A 180 10.04 5.21 -39.05
CA ILE A 180 10.24 4.16 -38.05
C ILE A 180 11.35 4.55 -37.09
N GLU A 181 12.46 5.10 -37.56
CA GLU A 181 13.55 5.55 -36.68
C GLU A 181 13.16 6.77 -35.84
N GLY A 182 12.44 7.74 -36.41
CA GLY A 182 11.86 8.85 -35.64
C GLY A 182 10.92 8.37 -34.53
N LYS A 183 10.04 7.41 -34.83
CA LYS A 183 9.14 6.77 -33.85
C LYS A 183 9.93 5.98 -32.79
N LYS A 184 10.97 5.24 -33.16
CA LYS A 184 11.87 4.53 -32.22
C LYS A 184 12.58 5.51 -31.26
N GLN A 185 13.09 6.63 -31.77
CA GLN A 185 13.74 7.65 -30.94
C GLN A 185 12.75 8.31 -29.96
N LEU A 186 11.53 8.62 -30.43
CA LEU A 186 10.47 9.11 -29.56
C LEU A 186 10.15 8.11 -28.43
N ILE A 187 9.98 6.82 -28.76
CA ILE A 187 9.73 5.75 -27.79
C ILE A 187 10.86 5.66 -26.76
N LYS A 188 12.15 5.68 -27.18
CA LYS A 188 13.30 5.71 -26.26
C LYS A 188 13.20 6.89 -25.27
N SER A 189 12.97 8.10 -25.77
CA SER A 189 12.83 9.30 -24.93
C SER A 189 11.64 9.25 -23.96
N GLN A 190 10.55 8.56 -24.33
CA GLN A 190 9.38 8.35 -23.47
C GLN A 190 9.68 7.32 -22.38
N ILE A 191 10.39 6.23 -22.70
CA ILE A 191 10.85 5.24 -21.72
C ILE A 191 11.78 5.88 -20.69
N GLU A 192 12.70 6.75 -21.11
CA GLU A 192 13.58 7.52 -20.21
C GLU A 192 12.78 8.45 -19.27
N LYS A 193 11.78 9.17 -19.80
CA LYS A 193 10.88 10.00 -18.97
C LYS A 193 10.10 9.15 -17.96
N ILE A 194 9.51 8.03 -18.40
CA ILE A 194 8.74 7.12 -17.54
C ILE A 194 9.63 6.51 -16.44
N THR A 195 10.84 6.07 -16.78
CA THR A 195 11.79 5.50 -15.80
C THR A 195 12.28 6.55 -14.80
N LYS A 196 12.56 7.79 -15.24
CA LYS A 196 12.88 8.92 -14.37
C LYS A 196 11.74 9.23 -13.40
N ILE A 197 10.50 9.36 -13.89
CA ILE A 197 9.31 9.60 -13.05
C ILE A 197 9.11 8.44 -12.05
N ARG A 198 9.19 7.18 -12.51
CA ARG A 198 9.08 6.00 -11.62
C ARG A 198 10.16 6.00 -10.53
N LYS A 199 11.39 6.41 -10.84
CA LYS A 199 12.45 6.58 -9.84
C LYS A 199 12.10 7.69 -8.84
N GLN A 200 11.76 8.89 -9.31
CA GLN A 200 11.38 10.01 -8.45
C GLN A 200 10.18 9.71 -7.54
N CYS A 201 9.16 9.01 -8.04
CA CYS A 201 8.03 8.56 -7.24
C CYS A 201 8.45 7.56 -6.15
N ARG A 202 9.28 6.55 -6.47
CA ARG A 202 9.81 5.60 -5.47
C ARG A 202 10.65 6.30 -4.40
N ASP A 203 11.56 7.18 -4.82
CA ASP A 203 12.44 7.91 -3.90
C ASP A 203 11.62 8.85 -2.98
N SER A 204 10.57 9.50 -3.51
CA SER A 204 9.64 10.34 -2.74
C SER A 204 8.75 9.54 -1.78
N VAL A 205 8.23 8.38 -2.20
CA VAL A 205 7.45 7.49 -1.33
C VAL A 205 8.34 6.96 -0.21
N LYS A 206 9.54 6.46 -0.53
CA LYS A 206 10.49 5.99 0.48
C LYS A 206 10.83 7.08 1.48
N LYS A 207 11.19 8.29 1.02
CA LYS A 207 11.47 9.41 1.92
C LYS A 207 10.30 9.71 2.86
N LYS A 208 9.06 9.76 2.34
CA LYS A 208 7.87 9.98 3.17
C LYS A 208 7.63 8.85 4.19
N MET A 209 7.93 7.60 3.85
CA MET A 209 7.85 6.47 4.78
C MET A 209 8.93 6.60 5.87
N ASP A 210 10.19 6.81 5.49
CA ASP A 210 11.31 6.99 6.42
C ASP A 210 11.08 8.17 7.38
N ASP A 211 10.54 9.29 6.87
CA ASP A 211 10.23 10.49 7.68
C ASP A 211 9.03 10.24 8.61
N ALA A 212 7.99 9.52 8.16
CA ALA A 212 6.84 9.15 9.00
C ALA A 212 7.20 8.13 10.09
N GLU A 213 8.06 7.15 9.79
CA GLU A 213 8.54 6.16 10.75
C GLU A 213 9.38 6.82 11.86
N ARG A 214 10.25 7.78 11.50
CA ARG A 214 10.98 8.61 12.49
C ARG A 214 10.03 9.40 13.37
N GLN A 215 9.01 10.03 12.79
CA GLN A 215 8.02 10.81 13.53
C GLN A 215 7.24 9.92 14.51
N ILE A 216 6.72 8.78 14.05
CA ILE A 216 6.02 7.80 14.90
C ILE A 216 6.93 7.29 16.02
N SER A 217 8.20 6.95 15.73
CA SER A 217 9.15 6.49 16.75
C SER A 217 9.44 7.57 17.80
N TRP A 218 9.49 8.84 17.40
CA TRP A 218 9.65 9.97 18.32
C TRP A 218 8.39 10.21 19.16
N ASP A 219 7.21 10.22 18.55
CA ASP A 219 5.92 10.41 19.22
C ASP A 219 5.66 9.29 20.25
N VAL A 220 5.97 8.03 19.91
CA VAL A 220 5.87 6.88 20.84
C VAL A 220 6.77 7.11 22.05
N LYS A 221 8.07 7.37 21.86
CA LYS A 221 9.01 7.62 22.98
C LYS A 221 8.61 8.80 23.86
N ASN A 222 8.12 9.88 23.25
CA ASN A 222 7.62 11.05 23.97
C ASN A 222 6.35 10.72 24.77
N SER A 223 5.47 9.87 24.24
CA SER A 223 4.27 9.39 24.95
C SER A 223 4.61 8.42 26.10
N GLU A 224 5.61 7.55 25.92
CA GLU A 224 6.13 6.64 26.95
C GLU A 224 6.74 7.43 28.12
N TYR A 225 7.60 8.41 27.83
CA TYR A 225 8.19 9.29 28.83
C TYR A 225 7.10 10.04 29.65
N ARG A 226 6.10 10.59 28.96
CA ARG A 226 4.99 11.30 29.61
C ARG A 226 4.09 10.35 30.43
N LEU A 227 3.94 9.10 30.00
CA LEU A 227 3.22 8.08 30.77
C LEU A 227 3.98 7.71 32.05
N GLU A 228 5.31 7.58 31.99
CA GLU A 228 6.17 7.33 33.14
C GLU A 228 6.15 8.51 34.13
N GLU A 229 6.22 9.75 33.64
CA GLU A 229 6.07 10.97 34.45
C GLU A 229 4.69 11.02 35.16
N LEU A 230 3.60 10.73 34.44
CA LEU A 230 2.27 10.69 35.03
C LEU A 230 2.11 9.53 36.04
N GLN A 231 2.70 8.36 35.77
CA GLN A 231 2.63 7.20 36.66
C GLN A 231 3.43 7.42 37.95
N THR A 232 4.62 8.03 37.85
CA THR A 232 5.43 8.41 39.01
C THR A 232 4.77 9.55 39.80
N GLY A 233 4.20 10.55 39.12
CA GLY A 233 3.37 11.59 39.73
C GLY A 233 2.17 11.03 40.51
N ALA A 234 1.46 10.06 39.94
CA ALA A 234 0.33 9.38 40.58
C ALA A 234 0.77 8.57 41.83
N LYS A 235 1.86 7.79 41.73
CA LYS A 235 2.44 7.08 42.88
C LYS A 235 2.84 8.05 44.00
N ASN A 236 3.46 9.17 43.67
CA ASN A 236 3.86 10.21 44.62
C ASN A 236 2.65 10.94 45.25
N ALA A 237 1.55 11.12 44.50
CA ALA A 237 0.30 11.66 45.05
C ALA A 237 -0.38 10.67 46.00
N GLN A 238 -0.42 9.38 45.66
CA GLN A 238 -0.95 8.33 46.53
C GLN A 238 -0.15 8.22 47.83
N TYR A 239 1.19 8.17 47.75
CA TYR A 239 2.05 8.12 48.93
C TYR A 239 1.83 9.32 49.87
N ARG A 240 1.77 10.55 49.33
CA ARG A 240 1.49 11.75 50.12
C ARG A 240 0.12 11.68 50.81
N ARG A 241 -0.92 11.21 50.11
CA ARG A 241 -2.26 10.99 50.70
C ARG A 241 -2.21 9.97 51.85
N GLU A 242 -1.49 8.87 51.69
CA GLU A 242 -1.39 7.84 52.73
C GLU A 242 -0.64 8.32 53.98
N VAL A 243 0.40 9.14 53.82
CA VAL A 243 1.12 9.80 54.93
C VAL A 243 0.20 10.78 55.65
N GLN A 244 -0.42 11.72 54.92
CA GLN A 244 -1.34 12.70 55.49
C GLN A 244 -2.54 12.04 56.20
N LEU A 245 -3.08 10.95 55.65
CA LEU A 245 -4.16 10.21 56.29
C LEU A 245 -3.74 9.63 57.66
N LYS A 246 -2.52 9.09 57.77
CA LYS A 246 -1.97 8.59 59.04
C LYS A 246 -1.76 9.72 60.05
N GLU A 247 -1.21 10.84 59.61
CA GLU A 247 -1.04 12.05 60.44
C GLU A 247 -2.38 12.58 60.96
N HIS A 248 -3.38 12.70 60.08
CA HIS A 248 -4.72 13.14 60.46
C HIS A 248 -5.38 12.18 61.46
N ILE A 249 -5.35 10.86 61.21
CA ILE A 249 -5.89 9.85 62.15
C ILE A 249 -5.20 9.93 63.52
N HIS A 250 -3.88 10.11 63.55
CA HIS A 250 -3.15 10.27 64.80
C HIS A 250 -3.54 11.56 65.54
N SER A 251 -3.59 12.69 64.83
CA SER A 251 -3.98 13.99 65.41
C SER A 251 -5.42 13.98 65.92
N GLU A 252 -6.34 13.31 65.22
CA GLU A 252 -7.73 13.16 65.62
C GLU A 252 -7.84 12.30 66.89
N ARG A 253 -7.11 11.19 66.97
CA ARG A 253 -7.06 10.34 68.16
C ARG A 253 -6.57 11.11 69.39
N ASP A 254 -5.52 11.92 69.22
CA ASP A 254 -4.97 12.74 70.29
C ASP A 254 -5.93 13.86 70.73
N LEU A 255 -6.63 14.50 69.78
CA LEU A 255 -7.65 15.49 70.07
C LEU A 255 -8.87 14.87 70.78
N ARG A 256 -9.32 13.69 70.36
CA ARG A 256 -10.39 12.93 71.05
C ARG A 256 -9.98 12.57 72.48
N ALA A 257 -8.74 12.13 72.69
CA ALA A 257 -8.22 11.82 74.03
C ALA A 257 -8.12 13.07 74.93
N LYS A 258 -7.66 14.20 74.38
CA LYS A 258 -7.65 15.50 75.09
C LYS A 258 -9.07 15.96 75.45
N ARG A 259 -10.02 15.86 74.51
CA ARG A 259 -11.43 16.21 74.74
C ARG A 259 -12.03 15.37 75.86
N TYR A 260 -11.89 14.04 75.79
CA TYR A 260 -12.36 13.12 76.83
C TYR A 260 -11.78 13.43 78.21
N LYS A 261 -10.48 13.76 78.30
CA LYS A 261 -9.85 14.17 79.57
C LYS A 261 -10.46 15.45 80.14
N VAL A 262 -10.71 16.46 79.31
CA VAL A 262 -11.34 17.72 79.74
C VAL A 262 -12.81 17.51 80.11
N GLU A 263 -13.57 16.74 79.33
CA GLU A 263 -14.95 16.35 79.63
C GLU A 263 -15.04 15.61 80.98
N SER A 264 -14.13 14.64 81.23
CA SER A 264 -14.05 13.91 82.50
C SER A 264 -13.67 14.82 83.68
N GLN A 265 -12.75 15.78 83.49
CA GLN A 265 -12.41 16.77 84.52
C GLN A 265 -13.58 17.70 84.83
N LEU A 266 -14.33 18.15 83.82
CA LEU A 266 -15.52 18.98 83.99
C LEU A 266 -16.60 18.23 84.79
N VAL A 267 -16.88 16.97 84.45
CA VAL A 267 -17.84 16.13 85.20
C VAL A 267 -17.41 15.96 86.66
N ALA A 268 -16.13 15.73 86.94
CA ALA A 268 -15.63 15.61 88.31
C ALA A 268 -15.75 16.94 89.11
N VAL A 269 -15.53 18.09 88.46
CA VAL A 269 -15.73 19.41 89.08
C VAL A 269 -17.21 19.69 89.34
N LEU A 270 -18.10 19.34 88.42
CA LEU A 270 -19.56 19.46 88.62
C LEU A 270 -20.04 18.56 89.77
N GLN A 271 -19.65 17.29 89.80
CA GLN A 271 -19.98 16.36 90.89
C GLN A 271 -19.51 16.87 92.26
N LYS A 272 -18.30 17.44 92.32
CA LYS A 272 -17.82 18.08 93.55
C LYS A 272 -18.67 19.30 93.91
N TYR A 273 -18.97 20.18 92.96
CA TYR A 273 -19.81 21.36 93.21
C TYR A 273 -21.20 20.97 93.71
N ASP A 274 -21.85 19.99 93.09
CA ASP A 274 -23.16 19.50 93.48
C ASP A 274 -23.15 18.91 94.91
N THR A 275 -22.06 18.22 95.27
CA THR A 275 -21.85 17.68 96.63
C THR A 275 -21.60 18.80 97.65
N ASP A 276 -20.64 19.69 97.36
CA ASP A 276 -20.29 20.86 98.20
C ASP A 276 -21.50 21.81 98.41
N ILE A 277 -22.44 21.88 97.46
CA ILE A 277 -23.70 22.63 97.59
C ILE A 277 -24.74 21.84 98.39
N GLY A 278 -24.90 20.54 98.15
CA GLY A 278 -25.80 19.68 98.92
C GLY A 278 -25.45 19.65 100.40
N GLU A 279 -24.16 19.51 100.75
CA GLU A 279 -23.67 19.55 102.13
C GLU A 279 -23.94 20.90 102.80
N ARG A 280 -23.67 22.02 102.10
CA ARG A 280 -23.98 23.36 102.63
C ARG A 280 -25.48 23.60 102.80
N HIS A 281 -26.31 23.06 101.92
CA HIS A 281 -27.76 23.20 102.02
C HIS A 281 -28.29 22.44 103.24
N ALA A 282 -27.83 21.21 103.46
CA ALA A 282 -28.19 20.42 104.64
C ALA A 282 -27.73 21.10 105.95
N GLN A 283 -26.50 21.64 105.98
CA GLN A 283 -26.01 22.44 107.12
C GLN A 283 -26.86 23.69 107.37
N LEU A 284 -27.32 24.37 106.30
CA LEU A 284 -28.19 25.54 106.44
C LEU A 284 -29.56 25.15 106.99
N GLU A 285 -30.14 24.03 106.54
CA GLU A 285 -31.40 23.50 107.08
C GLU A 285 -31.27 23.13 108.57
N GLU A 286 -30.21 22.42 108.96
CA GLU A 286 -29.91 22.07 110.36
C GLU A 286 -29.72 23.31 111.26
N MET A 287 -28.96 24.31 110.78
CA MET A 287 -28.78 25.58 111.50
C MET A 287 -30.05 26.43 111.55
N THR A 288 -30.93 26.33 110.55
CA THR A 288 -32.22 27.03 110.55
C THR A 288 -33.21 26.38 111.51
N ALA A 289 -33.28 25.04 111.52
CA ALA A 289 -34.13 24.29 112.45
C ALA A 289 -33.72 24.53 113.91
N SER A 290 -32.44 24.44 114.22
CA SER A 290 -31.93 24.75 115.58
C SER A 290 -32.14 26.21 115.97
N TYR A 291 -31.99 27.18 115.06
CA TYR A 291 -32.35 28.58 115.32
C TYR A 291 -33.85 28.77 115.58
N GLU A 292 -34.72 28.05 114.86
CA GLU A 292 -36.17 28.08 115.10
C GLU A 292 -36.51 27.47 116.47
N GLU A 293 -35.92 26.34 116.85
CA GLU A 293 -36.05 25.74 118.19
C GLU A 293 -35.55 26.69 119.31
N GLU A 294 -34.36 27.28 119.17
CA GLU A 294 -33.83 28.25 120.15
C GLU A 294 -34.72 29.49 120.27
N LYS A 295 -35.30 29.96 119.16
CA LYS A 295 -36.21 31.09 119.13
C LYS A 295 -37.55 30.77 119.79
N GLU A 296 -38.09 29.55 119.63
CA GLU A 296 -39.27 29.09 120.36
C GLU A 296 -38.99 28.98 121.86
N GLN A 297 -37.83 28.42 122.25
CA GLN A 297 -37.40 28.35 123.65
C GLN A 297 -37.23 29.74 124.28
N MET A 298 -36.63 30.69 123.54
CA MET A 298 -36.50 32.09 123.98
C MET A 298 -37.86 32.75 124.15
N ALA A 299 -38.82 32.53 123.24
CA ALA A 299 -40.17 33.07 123.36
C ALA A 299 -40.91 32.51 124.60
N LEU A 300 -40.76 31.21 124.88
CA LEU A 300 -41.35 30.56 126.05
C LEU A 300 -40.69 31.05 127.36
N LEU A 301 -39.37 31.22 127.39
CA LEU A 301 -38.67 31.80 128.54
C LEU A 301 -39.07 33.26 128.76
N GLN A 302 -39.21 34.07 127.71
CA GLN A 302 -39.69 35.45 127.83
C GLN A 302 -41.10 35.50 128.40
N GLN A 303 -42.02 34.63 127.94
CA GLN A 303 -43.35 34.53 128.52
C GLN A 303 -43.30 34.19 130.02
N GLN A 304 -42.45 33.24 130.43
CA GLN A 304 -42.27 32.90 131.85
C GLN A 304 -41.67 34.06 132.66
N PHE A 305 -40.76 34.84 132.10
CA PHE A 305 -40.22 36.05 132.74
C PHE A 305 -41.28 37.14 132.88
N ASP A 306 -42.09 37.38 131.86
CA ASP A 306 -43.19 38.35 131.88
C ASP A 306 -44.24 37.95 132.96
N GLU A 307 -44.60 36.66 133.02
CA GLU A 307 -45.48 36.10 134.06
C GLU A 307 -44.87 36.31 135.47
N GLN A 308 -43.61 35.93 135.68
CA GLN A 308 -42.90 36.12 136.95
C GLN A 308 -42.75 37.60 137.35
N GLU A 309 -42.56 38.51 136.39
CA GLU A 309 -42.49 39.95 136.67
C GLU A 309 -43.84 40.47 137.16
N THR A 310 -44.96 40.04 136.56
CA THR A 310 -46.30 40.41 137.07
C THR A 310 -46.57 39.88 138.48
N GLU A 311 -46.18 38.64 138.78
CA GLU A 311 -46.29 38.07 140.13
C GLU A 311 -45.39 38.83 141.12
N TYR A 312 -44.13 39.09 140.77
CA TYR A 312 -43.18 39.83 141.60
C TYR A 312 -43.66 41.24 141.92
N VAL A 313 -44.16 41.97 140.91
CA VAL A 313 -44.74 43.32 141.11
C VAL A 313 -45.95 43.25 142.05
N SER A 314 -46.82 42.24 141.91
CA SER A 314 -47.97 42.07 142.82
C SER A 314 -47.55 41.80 144.27
N LEU A 315 -46.57 40.92 144.50
CA LEU A 315 -46.03 40.61 145.82
C LEU A 315 -45.27 41.79 146.43
N MET A 316 -44.56 42.58 145.62
CA MET A 316 -43.89 43.79 146.07
C MET A 316 -44.89 44.89 146.47
N LEU A 317 -46.00 45.02 145.75
CA LEU A 317 -47.10 45.91 146.15
C LEU A 317 -47.78 45.42 147.45
N GLU A 318 -48.04 44.12 147.59
CA GLU A 318 -48.59 43.55 148.83
C GLU A 318 -47.65 43.76 150.02
N LYS A 319 -46.35 43.54 149.82
CA LYS A 319 -45.30 43.84 150.82
C LYS A 319 -45.28 45.32 151.18
N GLU A 320 -45.32 46.23 150.21
CA GLU A 320 -45.36 47.68 150.48
C GLU A 320 -46.62 48.05 151.28
N HIS A 321 -47.78 47.49 150.92
CA HIS A 321 -49.03 47.66 151.67
C HIS A 321 -48.91 47.14 153.12
N TYR A 322 -48.28 45.98 153.33
CA TYR A 322 -48.06 45.42 154.67
C TYR A 322 -47.08 46.27 155.50
N GLU A 323 -45.96 46.70 154.92
CA GLU A 323 -44.99 47.59 155.58
C GLU A 323 -45.61 48.95 155.92
N ARG A 324 -46.46 49.49 155.03
CA ARG A 324 -47.23 50.72 155.25
C ARG A 324 -48.24 50.54 156.41
N GLN A 325 -48.99 49.43 156.46
CA GLN A 325 -49.86 49.11 157.60
C GLN A 325 -49.09 48.97 158.92
N GLN A 326 -47.94 48.28 158.91
CA GLN A 326 -47.07 48.16 160.08
C GLN A 326 -46.53 49.52 160.55
N TRP A 327 -46.19 50.41 159.62
CA TRP A 327 -45.76 51.78 159.92
C TRP A 327 -46.90 52.63 160.48
N GLU A 328 -48.10 52.55 159.90
CA GLU A 328 -49.30 53.22 160.40
C GLU A 328 -49.72 52.71 161.79
N ALA A 329 -49.63 51.42 162.06
CA ALA A 329 -49.90 50.84 163.39
C ALA A 329 -48.91 51.37 164.44
N LYS A 330 -47.61 51.43 164.11
CA LYS A 330 -46.58 52.06 164.97
C LYS A 330 -46.86 53.55 165.19
N LEU A 331 -47.25 54.28 164.14
CA LEU A 331 -47.61 55.69 164.22
C LEU A 331 -48.88 55.91 165.06
N TYR A 332 -49.86 55.01 164.98
CA TYR A 332 -51.08 55.02 165.76
C TYR A 332 -50.81 54.77 167.25
N ASP A 333 -49.97 53.79 167.60
CA ASP A 333 -49.52 53.60 168.99
C ASP A 333 -48.77 54.83 169.52
N ILE A 334 -47.89 55.45 168.72
CA ILE A 334 -47.25 56.73 169.09
C ILE A 334 -48.31 57.82 169.33
N ARG A 335 -49.31 57.97 168.47
CA ARG A 335 -50.43 58.92 168.64
C ARG A 335 -51.22 58.62 169.92
N CYS A 336 -51.54 57.36 170.20
CA CYS A 336 -52.20 56.92 171.42
C CYS A 336 -51.37 57.23 172.69
N ARG A 337 -50.06 56.98 172.68
CA ARG A 337 -49.14 57.35 173.77
C ARG A 337 -49.01 58.87 173.96
N ILE A 338 -49.14 59.66 172.90
CA ILE A 338 -49.18 61.13 172.99
C ILE A 338 -50.52 61.59 173.57
N ALA A 339 -51.64 61.04 173.09
CA ALA A 339 -52.98 61.33 173.59
C ALA A 339 -53.12 60.96 175.08
N ALA A 340 -52.65 59.77 175.48
CA ALA A 340 -52.60 59.32 176.87
C ALA A 340 -51.77 60.28 177.75
N ARG A 341 -50.58 60.69 177.30
CA ARG A 341 -49.78 61.73 178.00
C ARG A 341 -50.53 63.07 178.11
N LYS A 342 -51.26 63.47 177.07
CA LYS A 342 -52.05 64.72 177.06
C LYS A 342 -53.22 64.64 178.06
N ILE A 343 -53.95 63.53 178.08
CA ILE A 343 -55.03 63.24 179.05
C ILE A 343 -54.48 63.23 180.48
N GLN A 344 -53.39 62.49 180.73
CA GLN A 344 -52.72 62.45 182.04
C GLN A 344 -52.26 63.84 182.51
N ARG A 345 -51.77 64.70 181.60
CA ARG A 345 -51.37 66.08 181.90
C ARG A 345 -52.56 66.94 182.32
N TYR A 346 -53.68 66.90 181.59
CA TYR A 346 -54.90 67.62 181.94
C TYR A 346 -55.53 67.10 183.25
N PHE A 347 -55.53 65.79 183.48
CA PHE A 347 -56.05 65.18 184.70
C PHE A 347 -55.21 65.56 185.94
N ARG A 348 -53.88 65.61 185.81
CA ARG A 348 -52.98 66.13 186.86
C ARG A 348 -53.21 67.62 187.13
N ALA A 349 -53.48 68.43 186.10
CA ALA A 349 -53.81 69.85 186.27
C ALA A 349 -55.16 70.06 186.99
N TYR A 350 -56.17 69.24 186.70
CA TYR A 350 -57.47 69.25 187.37
C TYR A 350 -57.36 68.89 188.88
N LEU A 351 -56.53 67.90 189.22
CA LEU A 351 -56.22 67.53 190.61
C LEU A 351 -55.43 68.61 191.37
N ALA A 352 -54.58 69.39 190.68
CA ALA A 352 -53.89 70.52 191.29
C ALA A 352 -54.85 71.70 191.58
N ALA A 353 -55.79 71.98 190.68
CA ALA A 353 -56.76 73.07 190.84
C ALA A 353 -57.76 72.86 192.00
N THR A 354 -58.04 71.60 192.37
CA THR A 354 -59.05 71.25 193.40
C THR A 354 -58.51 71.24 194.83
N ARG A 355 -57.19 71.09 195.05
CA ARG A 355 -56.60 71.02 196.40
C ARG A 355 -56.18 72.37 197.01
N ALA A 356 -56.27 73.48 196.27
CA ALA A 356 -55.62 74.76 196.64
C ALA A 356 -56.53 75.83 197.32
N LYS A 357 -57.77 75.51 197.73
CA LYS A 357 -58.68 76.51 198.34
C LYS A 357 -58.90 76.30 199.85
N GLY A 358 -58.04 76.90 200.69
CA GLY A 358 -58.22 76.88 202.16
C GLY A 358 -57.37 77.86 203.01
N LYS A 359 -57.81 79.13 203.13
CA LYS A 359 -57.50 80.14 204.21
C LYS A 359 -56.06 80.76 204.21
N LYS A 360 -55.77 82.06 204.51
CA LYS A 360 -56.41 83.36 204.92
C LYS A 360 -55.41 84.52 204.56
N GLY A 361 -55.67 85.85 204.48
CA GLY A 361 -56.91 86.66 204.33
C GLY A 361 -56.99 88.00 205.15
N LYS A 362 -57.15 89.19 204.48
CA LYS A 362 -57.57 90.58 204.95
C LYS A 362 -56.46 91.67 205.18
N LYS A 363 -56.66 93.01 204.97
CA LYS A 363 -57.86 93.86 204.62
C LYS A 363 -57.57 95.33 204.13
N GLY A 364 -58.43 95.89 203.24
CA GLY A 364 -58.95 97.29 203.27
C GLY A 364 -58.86 98.16 201.98
N LYS A 365 -59.79 99.07 201.59
CA LYS A 365 -61.21 99.35 201.99
C LYS A 365 -61.91 100.42 201.06
N LYS A 366 -63.15 100.18 200.58
CA LYS A 366 -64.14 101.05 199.83
C LYS A 366 -64.49 100.49 198.42
N LYS A 367 -65.74 100.55 197.91
CA LYS A 367 -67.04 100.81 198.60
C LYS A 367 -67.37 99.66 199.57
N LYS A 368 -68.28 99.94 200.51
CA LYS A 368 -68.33 99.32 201.86
C LYS A 368 -68.39 97.80 201.89
#